data_AF-A0A6A9T2X9-F1
#
_entry.id   AF-A0A6A9T2X9-F1
#
_cell.length_a   1.000
_cell.length_b   1.000
_cell.length_c   1.000
_cell.angle_alpha   90.00
_cell.angle_beta   90.00
_cell.angle_gamma   90.00
#
_symmetry.space_group_name_H-M   'P 1'
#
loop_
_entity.id
_entity.type
_entity.pdbx_description
1 polymer ?
#
loop_
_entity_poly.entity_id
_entity_poly.type
_entity_poly.pdbx_seq_one_letter_code
_entity_poly.pdbx_strand_id
1 'polypeptide(L)'
;MAGGPLQGNALVVAAAKASVSGEALPDLVDRAQTHLGARLPDYGRRYECVHEDESTAVFLTSEGHWAEIGEELSLTDREWKAIRRAHAEHLKRLGDDIDRRQEFETALEVREAVVIGK
;
A
#
# COMPACT_ATOMS: atom_id res chain seq x y z
N MET A 1 2.40 -19.98 -4.95
CA MET A 1 3.57 -19.52 -5.74
C MET A 1 3.61 -18.02 -5.67
N ALA A 2 4.78 -17.49 -5.36
CA ALA A 2 5.01 -16.16 -4.82
C ALA A 2 4.74 -15.06 -5.85
N GLY A 3 3.86 -14.14 -5.48
CA GLY A 3 3.41 -13.01 -6.26
C GLY A 3 2.35 -12.25 -5.48
N GLY A 4 2.73 -11.61 -4.38
CA GLY A 4 1.84 -10.76 -3.58
C GLY A 4 1.24 -9.59 -4.37
N PRO A 5 0.22 -8.90 -3.84
CA PRO A 5 -0.54 -7.86 -4.56
C PRO A 5 0.29 -6.63 -4.95
N LEU A 6 1.46 -6.46 -4.33
CA LEU A 6 2.38 -5.34 -4.52
C LEU A 6 3.68 -5.78 -5.21
N GLN A 7 3.58 -6.55 -6.29
CA GLN A 7 4.76 -7.00 -7.07
C GLN A 7 4.95 -6.15 -8.34
N GLY A 8 6.18 -6.15 -8.89
CA GLY A 8 6.51 -5.54 -10.19
C GLY A 8 6.88 -4.05 -10.16
N ASN A 9 6.64 -3.31 -11.26
CA ASN A 9 7.08 -1.92 -11.48
C ASN A 9 6.65 -0.92 -10.37
N ALA A 10 5.60 -1.21 -9.57
CA ALA A 10 5.24 -0.37 -8.42
C ALA A 10 6.35 -0.32 -7.36
N LEU A 11 7.00 -1.45 -7.07
CA LEU A 11 8.13 -1.52 -6.14
C LEU A 11 9.33 -0.73 -6.66
N VAL A 12 9.63 -0.82 -7.96
CA VAL A 12 10.79 -0.12 -8.57
C VAL A 12 10.63 1.41 -8.47
N VAL A 13 9.45 1.94 -8.79
CA VAL A 13 9.17 3.39 -8.70
C VAL A 13 9.17 3.87 -7.24
N ALA A 14 8.63 3.08 -6.32
CA ALA A 14 8.61 3.41 -4.90
C ALA A 14 10.02 3.40 -4.28
N ALA A 15 10.83 2.37 -4.56
CA ALA A 15 12.20 2.25 -4.08
C ALA A 15 13.08 3.41 -4.59
N ALA A 16 13.01 3.70 -5.90
CA ALA A 16 13.78 4.79 -6.51
C ALA A 16 13.47 6.16 -5.90
N LYS A 17 12.21 6.42 -5.55
CA LYS A 17 11.79 7.71 -4.97
C LYS A 17 11.99 7.80 -3.45
N ALA A 18 12.13 6.67 -2.75
CA ALA A 18 12.32 6.65 -1.30
C ALA A 18 13.81 6.57 -0.88
N SER A 19 14.74 6.44 -1.82
CA SER A 19 16.16 6.20 -1.54
C SER A 19 16.39 5.01 -0.60
N VAL A 20 15.53 3.99 -0.71
CA VAL A 20 15.70 2.68 -0.07
C VAL A 20 16.23 1.73 -1.14
N SER A 21 17.22 0.91 -0.80
CA SER A 21 17.76 -0.09 -1.72
C SER A 21 16.61 -0.93 -2.28
N GLY A 22 16.53 -1.05 -3.60
CA GLY A 22 15.46 -1.80 -4.28
C GLY A 22 15.37 -3.27 -3.84
N GLU A 23 16.44 -3.79 -3.25
CA GLU A 23 16.52 -5.14 -2.66
C GLU A 23 15.76 -5.28 -1.33
N ALA A 24 15.59 -4.20 -0.56
CA ALA A 24 14.96 -4.26 0.77
C ALA A 24 13.43 -4.01 0.74
N LEU A 25 12.93 -3.34 -0.30
CA LEU A 25 11.50 -2.99 -0.38
C LEU A 25 10.56 -4.20 -0.47
N PRO A 26 10.88 -5.27 -1.23
CA PRO A 26 10.06 -6.48 -1.23
C PRO A 26 9.88 -7.08 0.17
N ASP A 27 10.96 -7.22 0.94
CA ASP A 27 10.91 -7.75 2.31
C ASP A 27 10.08 -6.88 3.26
N LEU A 28 10.21 -5.55 3.13
CA LEU A 28 9.41 -4.59 3.90
C LEU A 28 7.92 -4.68 3.56
N VAL A 29 7.60 -4.85 2.28
CA VAL A 29 6.22 -5.04 1.81
C VAL A 29 5.67 -6.37 2.31
N ASP A 30 6.43 -7.47 2.26
CA ASP A 30 5.98 -8.77 2.75
C ASP A 30 5.71 -8.76 4.27
N ARG A 31 6.54 -8.05 5.04
CA ARG A 31 6.31 -7.80 6.47
C ARG A 31 5.02 -7.02 6.70
N ALA A 32 4.80 -5.94 5.94
CA ALA A 32 3.57 -5.16 6.01
C ALA A 32 2.35 -5.99 5.61
N GLN A 33 2.43 -6.79 4.53
CA GLN A 33 1.34 -7.66 4.08
C GLN A 33 0.98 -8.71 5.13
N THR A 34 1.96 -9.33 5.79
CA THR A 34 1.72 -10.28 6.89
C THR A 34 0.93 -9.62 8.02
N HIS A 35 1.31 -8.40 8.37
CA HIS A 35 0.68 -7.63 9.44
C HIS A 35 -0.74 -7.14 9.07
N LEU A 36 -0.92 -6.67 7.83
CA LEU A 36 -2.19 -6.17 7.32
C LEU A 36 -3.20 -7.27 7.00
N GLY A 37 -2.75 -8.41 6.47
CA GLY A 37 -3.61 -9.54 6.13
C GLY A 37 -4.37 -10.07 7.34
N ALA A 38 -3.72 -10.12 8.51
CA ALA A 38 -4.37 -10.48 9.77
C ALA A 38 -5.49 -9.50 10.19
N ARG A 39 -5.48 -8.27 9.67
CA ARG A 39 -6.42 -7.18 9.98
C ARG A 39 -7.42 -6.92 8.87
N LEU A 40 -7.39 -7.68 7.77
CA LEU A 40 -8.30 -7.47 6.64
C LEU A 40 -9.78 -7.35 7.06
N PRO A 41 -10.32 -8.20 7.97
CA PRO A 41 -11.71 -8.06 8.43
C PRO A 41 -11.97 -6.74 9.17
N ASP A 42 -10.99 -6.20 9.89
CA ASP A 42 -11.11 -4.95 10.63
C ASP A 42 -11.06 -3.75 9.67
N TYR A 43 -10.21 -3.81 8.64
CA TYR A 43 -10.16 -2.79 7.60
C TYR A 43 -11.48 -2.66 6.86
N GLY A 44 -12.11 -3.79 6.50
CA GLY A 44 -13.41 -3.82 5.84
C GLY A 44 -14.55 -3.22 6.68
N ARG A 45 -14.40 -3.12 8.01
CA ARG A 45 -15.39 -2.46 8.88
C ARG A 45 -15.08 -0.98 9.12
N ARG A 46 -13.80 -0.61 9.15
CA ARG A 46 -13.34 0.69 9.63
C ARG A 46 -13.06 1.70 8.52
N TYR A 47 -12.66 1.22 7.35
CA TYR A 47 -12.21 2.06 6.25
C TYR A 47 -13.05 1.85 5.00
N GLU A 48 -13.03 2.85 4.13
CA GLU A 48 -13.67 2.77 2.83
C GLU A 48 -12.88 1.83 1.92
N CYS A 49 -13.53 0.80 1.39
CA CYS A 49 -12.98 -0.06 0.36
C CYS A 49 -13.28 0.54 -1.01
N VAL A 50 -12.23 0.91 -1.75
CA VAL A 50 -12.35 1.57 -3.06
C VAL A 50 -12.19 0.61 -4.24
N HIS A 51 -11.64 -0.57 -3.98
CA HIS A 51 -11.50 -1.67 -4.94
C HIS A 51 -11.34 -3.00 -4.20
N GLU A 52 -11.96 -4.04 -4.72
CA GLU A 52 -11.86 -5.39 -4.21
C GLU A 52 -12.02 -6.41 -5.34
N ASP A 53 -11.11 -7.39 -5.40
CA ASP A 53 -11.18 -8.55 -6.30
C ASP A 53 -10.83 -9.85 -5.56
N GLU A 54 -10.63 -10.94 -6.29
CA GLU A 54 -10.32 -12.26 -5.73
C GLU A 54 -8.94 -12.30 -5.03
N SER A 55 -8.03 -11.39 -5.37
CA SER A 55 -6.64 -11.38 -4.90
C SER A 55 -6.33 -10.26 -3.91
N THR A 56 -7.05 -9.13 -3.99
CA THR A 56 -6.66 -7.89 -3.33
C THR A 56 -7.87 -7.09 -2.88
N ALA A 57 -7.73 -6.38 -1.76
CA ALA A 57 -8.62 -5.30 -1.34
C ALA A 57 -7.84 -4.01 -1.11
N VAL A 58 -8.37 -2.87 -1.57
CA VAL A 58 -7.76 -1.55 -1.45
C VAL A 58 -8.64 -0.65 -0.60
N PHE A 59 -8.06 -0.06 0.43
CA PHE A 59 -8.72 0.78 1.41
C PHE A 59 -8.12 2.19 1.44
N LEU A 60 -8.95 3.18 1.75
CA LEU A 60 -8.52 4.55 2.06
C LEU A 60 -8.55 4.80 3.56
N THR A 61 -7.37 5.06 4.13
CA THR A 61 -7.18 5.36 5.55
C THR A 61 -6.93 6.86 5.79
N SER A 62 -6.89 7.26 7.05
CA SER A 62 -6.48 8.62 7.45
C SER A 62 -4.99 8.84 7.20
N GLU A 63 -4.59 10.11 7.09
CA GLU A 63 -3.18 10.51 7.14
C GLU A 63 -2.52 10.01 8.44
N GLY A 64 -1.25 9.61 8.35
CA GLY A 64 -0.47 9.11 9.50
C GLY A 64 -0.61 7.61 9.74
N HIS A 65 -1.51 6.94 9.03
CA HIS A 65 -1.73 5.51 9.18
C HIS A 65 -0.46 4.68 8.94
N TRP A 66 0.32 4.99 7.89
CA TRP A 66 1.59 4.29 7.66
C TRP A 66 2.67 4.60 8.68
N ALA A 67 2.61 5.76 9.36
CA ALA A 67 3.50 6.06 10.47
C ALA A 67 3.18 5.17 11.69
N GLU A 68 1.90 5.01 12.02
CA GLU A 68 1.43 4.09 13.08
C GLU A 68 1.88 2.65 12.81
N ILE A 69 1.65 2.15 11.59
CA ILE A 69 2.12 0.81 11.18
C ILE A 69 3.65 0.72 11.23
N GLY A 70 4.35 1.82 10.89
CA GLY A 70 5.80 1.92 11.01
C GLY A 70 6.28 1.70 12.44
N GLU A 71 5.63 2.35 13.42
CA GLU A 71 5.93 2.15 14.84
C GLU A 71 5.70 0.69 15.27
N GLU A 72 4.55 0.12 14.90
CA GLU A 72 4.19 -1.27 15.24
C GLU A 72 5.16 -2.31 14.67
N LEU A 73 5.68 -2.05 13.46
CA LEU A 73 6.63 -2.92 12.77
C LEU A 73 8.11 -2.56 13.06
N SER A 74 8.35 -1.57 13.93
CA SER A 74 9.69 -1.04 14.21
C SER A 74 10.45 -0.62 12.94
N LEU A 75 9.74 0.02 12.01
CA LEU A 75 10.28 0.57 10.78
C LEU A 75 10.76 2.00 10.99
N THR A 76 11.84 2.33 10.29
CA THR A 76 12.29 3.71 10.19
C THR A 76 11.35 4.55 9.34
N ASP A 77 11.49 5.87 9.49
CA ASP A 77 10.79 6.87 8.70
C ASP A 77 10.86 6.66 7.19
N ARG A 78 12.02 6.20 6.71
CA ARG A 78 12.23 5.97 5.28
C ARG A 78 11.51 4.72 4.80
N GLU A 79 11.52 3.66 5.61
CA GLU A 79 10.92 2.38 5.27
C GLU A 79 9.40 2.48 5.20
N TRP A 80 8.73 3.04 6.22
CA TRP A 80 7.27 3.16 6.16
C TRP A 80 6.81 4.12 5.06
N LYS A 81 7.57 5.20 4.78
CA LYS A 81 7.30 6.10 3.65
C LYS A 81 7.44 5.38 2.30
N ALA A 82 8.41 4.46 2.18
CA ALA A 82 8.59 3.66 0.98
C ALA A 82 7.40 2.72 0.75
N ILE A 83 6.91 2.06 1.81
CA ILE A 83 5.72 1.20 1.75
C ILE A 83 4.48 2.03 1.40
N ARG A 84 4.21 3.13 2.12
CA ARG A 84 3.11 4.07 1.81
C ARG A 84 3.10 4.43 0.32
N ARG A 85 4.28 4.73 -0.22
CA ARG A 85 4.43 5.08 -1.63
C ARG A 85 4.12 3.92 -2.56
N ALA A 86 4.60 2.71 -2.27
CA ALA A 86 4.30 1.52 -3.07
C ALA A 86 2.78 1.28 -3.18
N HIS A 87 2.06 1.42 -2.07
CA HIS A 87 0.60 1.29 -2.04
C HIS A 87 -0.13 2.40 -2.81
N ALA A 88 0.32 3.65 -2.68
CA ALA A 88 -0.23 4.77 -3.44
C ALA A 88 -0.01 4.62 -4.96
N GLU A 89 1.19 4.19 -5.38
CA GLU A 89 1.48 3.95 -6.80
C GLU A 89 0.69 2.74 -7.34
N HIS A 90 0.41 1.72 -6.52
CA HIS A 90 -0.51 0.63 -6.91
C HIS A 90 -1.92 1.15 -7.18
N LEU A 91 -2.51 1.93 -6.25
CA LEU A 91 -3.85 2.49 -6.43
C LEU A 91 -3.94 3.38 -7.67
N LYS A 92 -2.90 4.17 -7.94
CA LYS A 92 -2.83 5.01 -9.15
C LYS A 92 -2.84 4.19 -10.44
N ARG A 93 -2.04 3.11 -10.51
CA ARG A 93 -2.03 2.21 -11.67
C ARG A 93 -3.38 1.52 -11.85
N LEU A 94 -3.96 1.02 -10.77
CA LEU A 94 -5.31 0.45 -10.79
C LEU A 94 -6.32 1.48 -11.33
N GLY A 95 -6.21 2.74 -10.90
CA GLY A 95 -7.02 3.84 -11.42
C GLY A 95 -6.85 4.09 -12.92
N ASP A 96 -5.65 3.90 -13.48
CA ASP A 96 -5.47 3.95 -14.94
C ASP A 96 -6.22 2.80 -15.62
N ASP A 97 -6.15 1.59 -15.06
CA ASP A 97 -6.75 0.38 -15.63
C ASP A 97 -8.30 0.42 -15.61
N ILE A 98 -8.90 1.14 -14.66
CA ILE A 98 -10.37 1.25 -14.50
C ILE A 98 -10.94 2.65 -14.79
N ASP A 99 -10.16 3.53 -15.42
CA ASP A 99 -10.55 4.91 -15.76
C ASP A 99 -11.01 5.77 -14.56
N ARG A 100 -10.37 5.57 -13.39
CA ARG A 100 -10.60 6.32 -12.13
C ARG A 100 -9.34 7.02 -11.60
N ARG A 101 -8.31 7.17 -12.43
CA ARG A 101 -7.01 7.75 -12.07
C ARG A 101 -7.12 9.08 -11.32
N GLN A 102 -7.89 10.04 -11.87
CA GLN A 102 -8.04 11.37 -11.28
C GLN A 102 -8.71 11.32 -9.90
N GLU A 103 -9.75 10.50 -9.75
CA GLU A 103 -10.45 10.33 -8.47
C GLU A 103 -9.51 9.83 -7.37
N PHE A 104 -8.70 8.81 -7.68
CA PHE A 104 -7.74 8.26 -6.73
C PHE A 104 -6.58 9.21 -6.43
N GLU A 105 -6.11 9.98 -7.41
CA GLU A 105 -5.11 11.01 -7.16
C GLU A 105 -5.63 12.09 -6.20
N THR A 106 -6.86 12.58 -6.40
CA THR A 106 -7.50 13.52 -5.47
C THR A 106 -7.69 12.92 -4.08
N ALA A 107 -8.13 11.66 -3.98
CA ALA A 107 -8.27 11.00 -2.68
C ALA A 107 -6.94 10.93 -1.91
N LEU A 108 -5.83 10.65 -2.61
CA LEU A 108 -4.48 10.56 -2.04
C LEU A 108 -3.88 11.90 -1.59
N GLU A 109 -4.53 13.03 -1.87
CA GLU A 109 -4.10 14.34 -1.36
C GLU A 109 -4.34 14.47 0.15
N VAL A 110 -5.34 13.75 0.69
CA VAL A 110 -5.77 13.84 2.09
C VAL A 110 -5.86 12.48 2.80
N ARG A 111 -5.66 11.38 2.07
CA ARG A 111 -5.77 10.01 2.59
C ARG A 111 -4.58 9.16 2.18
N GLU A 112 -4.44 8.02 2.83
CA GLU A 112 -3.42 7.03 2.50
C GLU A 112 -4.08 5.77 1.94
N ALA A 113 -3.48 5.18 0.90
CA ALA A 113 -3.94 3.91 0.36
C ALA A 113 -3.28 2.74 1.12
N VAL A 114 -4.08 1.72 1.40
CA VAL A 114 -3.63 0.43 1.92
C VAL A 114 -4.17 -0.66 1.01
N VAL A 115 -3.30 -1.58 0.63
CA VAL A 115 -3.52 -2.64 -0.34
C VAL A 115 -3.23 -3.92 0.42
N ILE A 116 -4.21 -4.81 0.55
CA ILE A 116 -4.10 -6.01 1.36
C ILE A 116 -4.40 -7.21 0.46
N GLY A 117 -3.50 -8.18 0.43
CA GLY A 117 -3.70 -9.45 -0.27
C GLY A 117 -4.68 -10.35 0.49
N LYS A 118 -5.45 -11.15 -0.27
CA LYS A 118 -6.39 -12.14 0.26
C LYS A 118 -5.80 -13.55 0.29
#